data_AF-A0A964EKF4-F1
#
_entry.id   AF-A0A964EKF4-F1
#
_cell.length_a   1.000
_cell.length_b   1.000
_cell.length_c   1.000
_cell.angle_alpha   90.00
_cell.angle_beta   90.00
_cell.angle_gamma   90.00
#
_symmetry.space_group_name_H-M   'P 1'
#
loop_
_entity.id
_entity.type
_entity.pdbx_description
1 polymer ?
#
loop_
_entity_poly.entity_id
_entity_poly.type
_entity_poly.pdbx_seq_one_letter_code
_entity_poly.pdbx_strand_id
1 'polypeptide(L)'
;MKKNINEGGINGLGEGLINTNSEEFKALQSMIRKASSHLDKEQLLENKFLSIRFQMESYINSTLPEHIIPAGAFLEQFINALNIKKKDFAKYVEFEESNLSALLKGRRKLNTDLAIKLGRIFKLDPVIWLHIENKNNLLIEHQKNEQKYDRYTLYDLLKKVS
;
A
#
# COMPACT_ATOMS: atom_id res chain seq x y z
N MET A 1 -21.67 36.20 0.38
CA MET A 1 -20.77 35.67 1.43
C MET A 1 -20.02 34.48 0.88
N LYS A 2 -18.69 34.55 0.76
CA LYS A 2 -17.87 33.36 0.48
C LYS A 2 -17.87 32.50 1.75
N LYS A 3 -18.34 31.26 1.65
CA LYS A 3 -18.36 30.31 2.76
C LYS A 3 -16.91 29.94 3.07
N ASN A 4 -16.42 30.27 4.26
CA ASN A 4 -15.09 29.85 4.70
C ASN A 4 -15.06 28.31 4.72
N ILE A 5 -14.21 27.73 3.87
CA ILE A 5 -13.93 26.30 3.85
C ILE A 5 -12.83 26.10 4.88
N ASN A 6 -13.18 25.41 5.96
CA ASN A 6 -12.36 24.96 7.09
C ASN A 6 -10.83 25.13 6.93
N GLU A 7 -10.21 25.93 7.81
CA GLU A 7 -8.78 26.29 7.78
C GLU A 7 -7.82 25.18 8.25
N GLY A 8 -8.31 23.95 8.40
CA GLY A 8 -7.53 22.83 8.92
C GLY A 8 -7.50 22.77 10.45
N GLY A 9 -7.46 21.55 10.96
CA GLY A 9 -7.56 21.20 12.38
C GLY A 9 -8.01 19.74 12.52
N ILE A 10 -7.90 19.18 13.72
CA ILE A 10 -8.63 17.95 14.06
C ILE A 10 -10.13 18.27 14.01
N ASN A 11 -10.84 17.80 12.98
CA ASN A 11 -12.28 17.66 13.12
C ASN A 11 -12.50 16.70 14.31
N GLY A 12 -13.52 16.92 15.13
CA GLY A 12 -13.83 16.08 16.30
C GLY A 12 -14.16 14.61 15.99
N LEU A 13 -13.83 14.14 14.78
CA LEU A 13 -13.95 12.81 14.21
C LEU A 13 -12.59 12.09 14.10
N GLY A 14 -11.47 12.79 14.35
CA GLY A 14 -10.13 12.20 14.27
C GLY A 14 -9.57 12.04 12.85
N GLU A 15 -10.21 12.63 11.83
CA GLU A 15 -9.74 12.60 10.45
C GLU A 15 -8.93 13.86 10.14
N GLY A 16 -7.60 13.75 10.12
CA GLY A 16 -6.72 14.88 9.82
C GLY A 16 -6.99 15.45 8.41
N LEU A 17 -7.76 16.53 8.32
CA LEU A 17 -7.92 17.28 7.08
C LEU A 17 -6.68 18.16 6.87
N ILE A 18 -5.76 17.69 6.01
CA ILE A 18 -4.61 18.48 5.59
C ILE A 18 -5.02 19.36 4.41
N ASN A 19 -5.07 20.68 4.61
CA ASN A 19 -5.30 21.63 3.52
C ASN A 19 -4.00 21.82 2.71
N THR A 20 -3.88 21.09 1.60
CA THR A 20 -2.69 21.15 0.72
C THR A 20 -2.55 22.45 -0.07
N ASN A 21 -3.58 23.30 -0.05
CA ASN A 21 -3.56 24.62 -0.68
C ASN A 21 -3.24 25.76 0.29
N SER A 22 -3.04 25.47 1.58
CA SER A 22 -2.71 26.47 2.59
C SER A 22 -1.32 27.06 2.36
N GLU A 23 -1.10 28.29 2.84
CA GLU A 23 0.21 28.95 2.72
C GLU A 23 1.27 28.22 3.55
N GLU A 24 0.91 27.67 4.71
CA GLU A 24 1.77 26.86 5.56
C GLU A 24 2.21 25.57 4.85
N PHE A 25 1.27 24.89 4.18
CA PHE A 25 1.58 23.68 3.43
C PHE A 25 2.51 23.96 2.24
N LYS A 26 2.26 25.05 1.50
CA LYS A 26 3.14 25.48 0.40
C LYS A 26 4.52 25.88 0.93
N ALA A 27 4.61 26.56 2.06
CA ALA A 27 5.87 26.90 2.72
C ALA A 27 6.65 25.64 3.12
N LEU A 28 5.98 24.66 3.72
CA LEU A 28 6.57 23.35 4.03
C LEU A 28 7.06 22.64 2.77
N GLN A 29 6.26 22.61 1.70
CA GLN A 29 6.66 22.02 0.42
C GLN A 29 7.91 22.70 -0.16
N SER A 30 7.99 24.04 -0.08
CA SER A 30 9.15 24.80 -0.51
C SER A 30 10.40 24.45 0.31
N MET A 31 10.27 24.36 1.64
CA MET A 31 11.35 23.94 2.53
C MET A 31 11.84 22.53 2.24
N ILE A 32 10.92 21.57 2.02
CA ILE A 32 11.26 20.19 1.63
C ILE A 32 12.01 20.17 0.30
N ARG A 33 11.54 20.90 -0.72
CA ARG A 33 12.21 20.99 -2.03
C ARG A 33 13.61 21.58 -1.92
N LYS A 34 13.79 22.61 -1.09
CA LYS A 34 15.09 23.21 -0.84
C LYS A 34 16.02 22.25 -0.10
N ALA A 35 15.52 21.50 0.88
CA ALA A 35 16.30 20.49 1.58
C ALA A 35 16.69 19.32 0.66
N SER A 36 15.78 18.90 -0.23
CA SER A 36 16.01 17.78 -1.12
C SER A 36 16.91 18.08 -2.32
N SER A 37 17.20 19.36 -2.61
CA SER A 37 17.98 19.76 -3.79
C SER A 37 19.44 19.31 -3.74
N HIS A 38 19.96 19.04 -2.54
CA HIS A 38 21.32 18.58 -2.28
C HIS A 38 21.45 17.05 -2.20
N LEU A 39 20.34 16.32 -2.29
CA LEU A 39 20.36 14.87 -2.21
C LEU A 39 20.94 14.26 -3.48
N ASP A 40 21.75 13.22 -3.31
CA ASP A 40 22.21 12.42 -4.43
C ASP A 40 21.10 11.49 -4.98
N LYS A 41 21.41 10.79 -6.07
CA LYS A 41 20.45 9.89 -6.72
C LYS A 41 20.02 8.72 -5.84
N GLU A 42 20.92 8.21 -5.00
CA GLU A 42 20.65 7.08 -4.11
C GLU A 42 19.71 7.51 -2.99
N GLN A 43 19.99 8.64 -2.34
CA GLN A 43 19.14 9.24 -1.31
C GLN A 43 17.75 9.59 -1.83
N LEU A 44 17.66 10.15 -3.05
CA LEU A 44 16.37 10.41 -3.69
C LEU A 44 15.59 9.12 -3.96
N LEU A 45 16.28 8.04 -4.33
CA LEU A 45 15.67 6.73 -4.54
C LEU A 45 15.19 6.12 -3.22
N GLU A 46 16.01 6.19 -2.16
CA GLU A 46 15.63 5.72 -0.82
C GLU A 46 14.41 6.48 -0.30
N ASN A 47 14.32 7.80 -0.49
CA ASN A 47 13.15 8.59 -0.15
C ASN A 47 11.88 8.14 -0.90
N LYS A 48 12.01 7.79 -2.20
CA LYS A 48 10.89 7.23 -2.97
C LYS A 48 10.44 5.88 -2.41
N PHE A 49 11.38 4.99 -2.09
CA PHE A 49 11.08 3.69 -1.50
C PHE A 49 10.40 3.83 -0.14
N LEU A 50 10.87 4.75 0.70
CA LEU A 50 10.25 5.06 1.98
C LEU A 50 8.82 5.59 1.81
N SER A 51 8.59 6.46 0.82
CA SER A 51 7.25 6.95 0.49
C SER A 51 6.31 5.81 0.07
N ILE A 52 6.75 4.91 -0.82
CA ILE A 52 5.95 3.75 -1.24
C ILE A 52 5.67 2.84 -0.04
N ARG A 53 6.66 2.61 0.83
CA ARG A 53 6.47 1.84 2.07
C ARG A 53 5.40 2.44 2.97
N PHE A 54 5.41 3.76 3.19
CA PHE A 54 4.36 4.41 3.99
C PHE A 54 2.96 4.28 3.36
N GLN A 55 2.86 4.29 2.03
CA GLN A 55 1.59 4.03 1.35
C GLN A 55 1.12 2.59 1.58
N MET A 56 2.03 1.62 1.53
CA MET A 56 1.73 0.21 1.82
C MET A 56 1.26 0.02 3.27
N GLU A 57 1.96 0.61 4.24
CA GLU A 57 1.60 0.55 5.66
C GLU A 57 0.24 1.23 5.93
N SER A 58 0.01 2.40 5.34
CA SER A 58 -1.28 3.10 5.42
C SER A 58 -2.42 2.26 4.84
N TYR A 59 -2.19 1.63 3.69
CA TYR A 59 -3.15 0.71 3.08
C TYR A 59 -3.47 -0.49 3.99
N ILE A 60 -2.44 -1.11 4.57
CA ILE A 60 -2.61 -2.24 5.49
C ILE A 60 -3.45 -1.83 6.71
N ASN A 61 -3.20 -0.65 7.26
CA ASN A 61 -3.85 -0.16 8.48
C ASN A 61 -5.25 0.44 8.25
N SER A 62 -5.64 0.73 7.01
CA SER A 62 -7.00 1.19 6.69
C SER A 62 -8.04 0.11 6.98
N THR A 63 -9.06 0.40 7.78
CA THR A 63 -10.12 -0.58 8.09
C THR A 63 -10.97 -0.93 6.86
N LEU A 64 -11.31 0.07 6.06
CA LEU A 64 -12.12 -0.04 4.85
C LEU A 64 -11.47 0.81 3.75
N PRO A 65 -10.59 0.23 2.93
CA PRO A 65 -10.00 0.96 1.82
C PRO A 65 -11.06 1.24 0.75
N GLU A 66 -11.03 2.44 0.16
CA GLU A 66 -11.92 2.84 -0.94
C GLU A 66 -11.79 1.90 -2.15
N HIS A 67 -10.56 1.43 -2.40
CA HIS A 67 -10.24 0.50 -3.48
C HIS A 67 -9.26 -0.57 -3.00
N ILE A 68 -9.42 -1.79 -3.53
CA ILE A 68 -8.47 -2.88 -3.30
C ILE A 68 -7.23 -2.65 -4.18
N ILE A 69 -6.07 -2.50 -3.56
CA ILE A 69 -4.80 -2.30 -4.24
C ILE A 69 -4.00 -3.61 -4.18
N PRO A 70 -3.70 -4.26 -5.31
CA PRO A 70 -2.90 -5.48 -5.30
C PRO A 70 -1.45 -5.20 -4.91
N ALA A 71 -0.78 -6.16 -4.26
CA ALA A 71 0.63 -6.06 -3.89
C ALA A 71 1.52 -5.72 -5.12
N GLY A 72 1.17 -6.30 -6.28
CA GLY A 72 1.85 -6.01 -7.55
C GLY A 72 1.79 -4.55 -8.00
N ALA A 73 0.76 -3.78 -7.63
CA ALA A 73 0.70 -2.36 -7.97
C ALA A 73 1.75 -1.54 -7.20
N PHE A 74 2.00 -1.87 -5.94
CA PHE A 74 3.10 -1.27 -5.18
C PHE A 74 4.46 -1.68 -5.74
N LEU A 75 4.64 -2.96 -6.10
CA LEU A 75 5.86 -3.43 -6.74
C LEU A 75 6.14 -2.70 -8.06
N GLU A 76 5.10 -2.40 -8.84
CA GLU A 76 5.24 -1.61 -10.07
C GLU A 76 5.79 -0.20 -9.78
N GLN A 77 5.37 0.43 -8.69
CA GLN A 77 5.91 1.74 -8.27
C GLN A 77 7.41 1.65 -7.93
N PHE A 78 7.85 0.59 -7.24
CA PHE A 78 9.27 0.37 -6.96
C PHE A 78 10.09 0.18 -8.25
N ILE A 79 9.60 -0.65 -9.19
CA ILE A 79 10.27 -0.89 -10.48
C ILE A 79 10.36 0.40 -11.30
N ASN A 80 9.30 1.21 -11.31
CA ASN A 80 9.29 2.50 -11.99
C ASN A 80 10.26 3.50 -11.33
N ALA A 81 10.36 3.50 -10.00
CA ALA A 81 11.30 4.35 -9.26
C ALA A 81 12.76 3.99 -9.55
N LEU A 82 13.06 2.71 -9.76
CA LEU A 82 14.36 2.20 -10.19
C LEU A 82 14.73 2.56 -11.64
N ASN A 83 13.75 2.95 -12.47
CA ASN A 83 13.92 3.20 -13.90
C ASN A 83 14.53 2.01 -14.67
N ILE A 84 14.09 0.79 -14.34
CA ILE A 84 14.51 -0.46 -15.00
C ILE A 84 13.35 -1.10 -15.75
N LYS A 85 13.65 -1.96 -16.73
CA LYS A 85 12.60 -2.70 -17.45
C LYS A 85 12.09 -3.84 -16.57
N LYS A 86 10.78 -4.10 -16.65
CA LYS A 86 10.11 -5.21 -15.94
C LYS A 86 10.77 -6.57 -16.21
N LYS A 87 11.20 -6.82 -17.45
CA LYS A 87 11.92 -8.04 -17.82
C LYS A 87 13.26 -8.23 -17.11
N ASP A 88 14.01 -7.13 -16.92
CA ASP A 88 15.32 -7.16 -16.28
C ASP A 88 15.14 -7.40 -14.78
N PHE A 89 14.10 -6.78 -14.19
CA PHE A 89 13.69 -7.07 -12.81
C PHE A 89 13.27 -8.53 -12.63
N ALA A 90 12.40 -9.05 -13.51
CA ALA A 90 11.93 -10.44 -13.48
C ALA A 90 13.10 -11.43 -13.50
N LYS A 91 14.04 -11.22 -14.42
CA LYS A 91 15.27 -12.00 -14.51
C LYS A 91 16.10 -11.93 -13.23
N TYR A 92 16.27 -10.74 -12.64
CA TYR A 92 17.05 -10.54 -11.42
C TYR A 92 16.45 -11.26 -10.21
N VAL A 93 15.12 -11.27 -10.07
CA VAL A 93 14.44 -11.96 -8.96
C VAL A 93 14.15 -13.43 -9.25
N GLU A 94 14.66 -13.96 -10.37
CA GLU A 94 14.44 -15.33 -10.84
C GLU A 94 12.94 -15.67 -10.93
N PHE A 95 12.17 -14.78 -11.55
CA PHE A 95 10.73 -14.92 -11.72
C PHE A 95 10.34 -14.78 -13.19
N GLU A 96 9.47 -15.66 -13.67
CA GLU A 96 9.01 -15.63 -15.06
C GLU A 96 8.37 -14.28 -15.42
N GLU A 97 8.70 -13.71 -16.57
CA GLU A 97 8.19 -12.41 -17.01
C GLU A 97 6.66 -12.38 -17.11
N SER A 98 6.06 -13.49 -17.54
CA SER A 98 4.60 -13.67 -17.62
C SER A 98 3.96 -13.66 -16.23
N ASN A 99 4.61 -14.30 -15.24
CA ASN A 99 4.18 -14.31 -13.85
C ASN A 99 4.35 -12.94 -13.20
N LEU A 100 5.46 -12.24 -13.44
CA LEU A 100 5.62 -10.86 -13.00
C LEU A 100 4.51 -9.98 -13.58
N SER A 101 4.26 -10.08 -14.88
CA SER A 101 3.22 -9.30 -15.55
C SER A 101 1.82 -9.59 -15.00
N ALA A 102 1.51 -10.85 -14.65
CA ALA A 102 0.26 -11.22 -13.99
C ALA A 102 0.20 -10.67 -12.56
N LEU A 103 1.30 -10.73 -11.80
CA LEU A 103 1.42 -10.21 -10.45
C LEU A 103 1.19 -8.70 -10.41
N LEU A 104 1.88 -7.93 -11.26
CA LEU A 104 1.72 -6.47 -11.34
C LEU A 104 0.26 -6.05 -11.63
N LYS A 105 -0.46 -6.86 -12.40
CA LYS A 105 -1.89 -6.65 -12.72
C LYS A 105 -2.86 -7.21 -11.67
N GLY A 106 -2.37 -7.75 -10.54
CA GLY A 106 -3.20 -8.35 -9.49
C GLY A 106 -3.86 -9.69 -9.87
N ARG A 107 -3.43 -10.32 -10.97
CA ARG A 107 -3.98 -11.60 -11.45
C ARG A 107 -3.25 -12.81 -10.87
N ARG A 108 -2.09 -12.60 -10.25
CA ARG A 108 -1.30 -13.61 -9.55
C ARG A 108 -0.93 -13.06 -8.17
N LYS A 109 -1.02 -13.91 -7.14
CA LYS A 109 -0.61 -13.55 -5.78
C LYS A 109 0.91 -13.56 -5.64
N LEU A 110 1.41 -12.65 -4.83
CA LEU A 110 2.80 -12.64 -4.39
C LEU A 110 3.07 -13.84 -3.45
N ASN A 111 4.15 -14.59 -3.69
CA ASN A 111 4.53 -15.74 -2.88
C ASN A 111 5.65 -15.40 -1.87
N THR A 112 5.86 -16.27 -0.88
CA THR A 112 6.83 -16.02 0.21
C THR A 112 8.26 -15.87 -0.30
N ASP A 113 8.69 -16.65 -1.30
CA ASP A 113 10.02 -16.54 -1.90
C ASP A 113 10.26 -15.13 -2.46
N LEU A 114 9.31 -14.64 -3.28
CA LEU A 114 9.39 -13.30 -3.84
C LEU A 114 9.31 -12.25 -2.73
N ALA A 115 8.46 -12.41 -1.72
CA ALA A 115 8.38 -11.48 -0.58
C ALA A 115 9.74 -11.29 0.11
N ILE A 116 10.48 -12.39 0.35
CA ILE A 116 11.81 -12.35 0.97
C ILE A 116 12.80 -11.63 0.05
N LYS A 117 12.80 -11.94 -1.26
CA LYS A 117 13.65 -11.26 -2.24
C LYS A 117 13.38 -9.75 -2.27
N LEU A 118 12.12 -9.35 -2.36
CA LEU A 118 11.73 -7.94 -2.35
C LEU A 118 12.11 -7.24 -1.05
N GLY A 119 11.95 -7.89 0.10
CA GLY A 119 12.36 -7.34 1.39
C GLY A 119 13.85 -7.06 1.47
N ARG A 120 14.69 -7.94 0.91
CA ARG A 120 16.14 -7.72 0.80
C ARG A 120 16.48 -6.58 -0.16
N ILE A 121 15.84 -6.50 -1.32
CA ILE A 121 16.12 -5.49 -2.35
C ILE A 121 15.73 -4.09 -1.86
N PHE A 122 14.56 -3.96 -1.24
CA PHE A 122 13.97 -2.67 -0.88
C PHE A 122 14.11 -2.33 0.61
N LYS A 123 14.90 -3.11 1.37
CA LYS A 123 15.16 -2.93 2.81
C LYS A 123 13.86 -2.78 3.63
N LEU A 124 12.90 -3.68 3.41
CA LEU A 124 11.58 -3.67 4.03
C LEU A 124 11.22 -5.05 4.57
N ASP A 125 10.36 -5.09 5.58
CA ASP A 125 9.90 -6.34 6.17
C ASP A 125 9.11 -7.14 5.12
N PRO A 126 9.53 -8.37 4.74
CA PRO A 126 8.81 -9.23 3.81
C PRO A 126 7.34 -9.44 4.16
N VAL A 127 6.99 -9.39 5.46
CA VAL A 127 5.63 -9.58 5.96
C VAL A 127 4.65 -8.56 5.38
N ILE A 128 5.10 -7.34 5.09
CA ILE A 128 4.25 -6.27 4.52
C ILE A 128 3.60 -6.74 3.21
N TRP A 129 4.34 -7.43 2.34
CA TRP A 129 3.80 -7.93 1.06
C TRP A 129 2.70 -8.97 1.27
N LEU A 130 2.92 -9.90 2.20
CA LEU A 130 1.96 -10.96 2.52
C LEU A 130 0.73 -10.40 3.25
N HIS A 131 0.90 -9.38 4.08
CA HIS A 131 -0.21 -8.66 4.71
C HIS A 131 -1.14 -8.02 3.68
N ILE A 132 -0.60 -7.39 2.62
CA ILE A 132 -1.42 -6.82 1.53
C ILE A 132 -2.23 -7.93 0.85
N GLU A 133 -1.59 -9.05 0.49
CA GLU A 133 -2.27 -10.18 -0.14
C GLU A 133 -3.38 -10.76 0.75
N ASN A 134 -3.10 -10.98 2.03
CA ASN A 134 -4.06 -11.52 2.98
C ASN A 134 -5.23 -10.57 3.22
N LYS A 135 -4.96 -9.28 3.41
CA LYS A 135 -5.98 -8.24 3.53
C LYS A 135 -6.91 -8.24 2.32
N ASN A 136 -6.35 -8.23 1.11
CA ASN A 136 -7.13 -8.22 -0.12
C ASN A 136 -8.00 -9.47 -0.26
N ASN A 137 -7.45 -10.64 0.07
CA ASN A 137 -8.20 -11.89 0.05
C ASN A 137 -9.40 -11.84 1.01
N LEU A 138 -9.20 -11.34 2.23
CA LEU A 138 -10.28 -11.20 3.21
C LEU A 138 -11.36 -10.23 2.72
N LEU A 139 -10.97 -9.06 2.19
CA LEU A 139 -11.90 -8.06 1.66
C LEU A 139 -12.74 -8.64 0.51
N ILE A 140 -12.09 -9.29 -0.47
CA ILE A 140 -12.77 -9.88 -1.63
C ILE A 140 -13.71 -11.00 -1.19
N GLU A 141 -13.27 -11.86 -0.29
CA GLU A 141 -14.06 -13.00 0.17
C GLU A 141 -15.26 -12.54 1.00
N HIS A 142 -15.08 -11.57 1.89
CA HIS A 142 -16.16 -10.98 2.66
C HIS A 142 -17.20 -10.32 1.74
N GLN A 143 -16.75 -9.53 0.75
CA GLN A 143 -17.64 -8.90 -0.23
C GLN A 143 -18.46 -9.91 -1.05
N LYS A 144 -17.90 -11.08 -1.36
CA LYS A 144 -18.58 -12.11 -2.15
C LYS A 144 -19.57 -12.95 -1.36
N ASN A 145 -19.27 -13.19 -0.08
CA ASN A 145 -19.89 -14.26 0.71
C ASN A 145 -20.38 -13.78 2.09
N GLU A 146 -20.65 -12.48 2.28
CA GLU A 146 -21.05 -11.89 3.56
C GLU A 146 -22.14 -12.70 4.28
N GLN A 147 -23.28 -12.95 3.61
CA GLN A 147 -24.40 -13.72 4.16
C GLN A 147 -24.05 -15.16 4.53
N LYS A 148 -23.09 -15.78 3.82
CA LYS A 148 -22.62 -17.13 4.15
C LYS A 148 -21.90 -17.14 5.50
N TYR A 149 -21.24 -16.04 5.86
CA TYR A 149 -20.48 -15.93 7.10
C TYR A 149 -21.34 -15.57 8.30
N ASP A 150 -22.42 -14.81 8.13
CA ASP A 150 -23.33 -14.38 9.20
C ASP A 150 -23.93 -15.54 10.02
N ARG A 151 -24.08 -16.71 9.41
CA ARG A 151 -24.63 -17.89 10.10
C ARG A 151 -23.69 -18.48 11.15
N TYR A 152 -22.38 -18.21 11.06
CA TYR A 152 -21.39 -18.78 11.97
C TYR A 152 -21.27 -17.93 13.23
N THR A 153 -22.09 -18.26 14.23
CA THR A 153 -22.05 -17.61 15.54
C THR A 153 -21.69 -18.62 16.62
N LEU A 154 -21.15 -18.15 17.75
CA LEU A 154 -20.90 -19.01 18.90
C LEU A 154 -22.21 -19.66 19.39
N TYR A 155 -23.32 -18.94 19.33
CA TYR A 155 -24.63 -19.47 19.69
C TYR A 155 -25.07 -20.64 18.78
N ASP A 156 -24.94 -20.50 17.45
CA ASP A 156 -25.24 -21.59 16.51
C ASP A 156 -24.38 -22.83 16.80
N LEU A 157 -23.08 -22.63 17.08
CA LEU A 157 -22.18 -23.71 17.45
C LEU A 157 -22.61 -24.41 18.74
N LEU A 158 -22.87 -23.65 19.80
CA LEU A 158 -23.26 -24.19 21.11
C LEU A 158 -24.59 -24.95 21.06
N LYS A 159 -25.55 -24.49 20.24
CA LYS A 159 -26.83 -25.17 20.01
C LYS A 159 -26.68 -26.51 19.30
N LYS A 160 -25.67 -26.67 18.42
CA LYS A 160 -25.44 -27.91 17.65
C LYS A 160 -24.75 -29.00 18.47
N VAL A 161 -24.02 -28.63 19.52
CA VAL A 161 -23.26 -29.55 20.37
C VAL A 161 -23.99 -29.94 21.67
N SER A 162 -25.12 -29.28 21.96
CA SER A 162 -26.03 -29.61 23.07
C SER A 162 -27.09 -30.60 22.62
#